data_AF-G7VAP6-F1
#
_entry.id   AF-G7VAP6-F1
#
_cell.length_a   1.000
_cell.length_b   1.000
_cell.length_c   1.000
_cell.angle_alpha   90.00
_cell.angle_beta   90.00
_cell.angle_gamma   90.00
#
_symmetry.space_group_name_H-M   'P 1'
#
loop_
_entity.id
_entity.type
_entity.pdbx_description
1 polymer ?
#
loop_
_entity_poly.entity_id
_entity_poly.type
_entity_poly.pdbx_seq_one_letter_code
_entity_poly.pdbx_strand_id
1 'polypeptide(L)' 'MLRVELQGPVARLVYQRGEREAVAIGPLSDLPTLLGLFVAQMAREGFTPDEICQAVKEVLEKVGKKP' A
#
# COMPACT_ATOMS: atom_id res chain seq x y z
N MET A 1 4.25 9.30 -3.23
CA MET A 1 4.81 9.17 -1.87
C MET A 1 4.01 8.11 -1.13
N LEU A 2 4.69 7.05 -0.67
CA LEU A 2 4.09 5.99 0.13
C LEU A 2 4.17 6.31 1.63
N ARG A 3 3.04 6.17 2.33
CA ARG A 3 2.95 6.17 3.80
C ARG A 3 2.40 4.83 4.26
N VAL A 4 3.01 4.27 5.30
CA VAL A 4 2.57 3.05 5.98
C VAL A 4 2.32 3.43 7.42
N GLU A 5 1.05 3.43 7.82
CA GLU A 5 0.61 3.79 9.16
C GLU A 5 0.19 2.51 9.90
N LEU A 6 0.83 2.25 11.05
CA LEU A 6 0.55 1.07 11.85
C LEU A 6 -0.34 1.44 13.04
N GLN A 7 -1.47 0.74 13.18
CA GLN A 7 -2.43 0.89 14.28
C GLN A 7 -2.71 -0.49 14.87
N GLY A 8 -1.81 -0.92 15.77
CA GLY A 8 -1.85 -2.26 16.34
C GLY A 8 -1.70 -3.34 15.25
N PRO A 9 -2.66 -4.28 15.12
CA PRO A 9 -2.59 -5.34 14.10
C PRO A 9 -2.98 -4.86 12.69
N VAL A 10 -3.48 -3.63 12.55
CA VAL A 10 -3.95 -3.07 11.28
C VAL A 10 -2.90 -2.14 10.70
N ALA A 11 -2.70 -2.21 9.39
CA ALA A 11 -1.92 -1.24 8.63
C ALA A 11 -2.82 -0.46 7.68
N ARG A 12 -2.52 0.83 7.53
CA ARG A 12 -3.08 1.71 6.52
C ARG A 12 -1.97 2.09 5.53
N LEU A 13 -2.13 1.66 4.29
CA LEU A 13 -1.25 1.96 3.16
C LEU A 13 -1.82 3.13 2.39
N VAL A 14 -1.01 4.17 2.17
CA VAL A 14 -1.42 5.36 1.42
C VAL A 14 -0.39 5.67 0.35
N TYR A 15 -0.80 5.73 -0.91
CA TYR A 15 0.02 6.22 -2.01
C TYR A 15 -0.56 7.50 -2.60
N GLN A 16 0.21 8.58 -2.55
CA GLN A 16 -0.24 9.89 -3.06
C GLN A 16 0.71 10.41 -4.14
N ARG A 17 0.18 10.90 -5.26
CA ARG A 17 0.95 11.62 -6.30
C ARG A 17 0.10 12.72 -6.94
N GLY A 18 0.49 13.96 -6.72
CA GLY A 18 -0.32 15.12 -7.11
C GLY A 18 -1.65 15.11 -6.34
N GLU A 19 -2.76 15.23 -7.06
CA GLU A 19 -4.12 15.24 -6.51
C GLU A 19 -4.70 13.83 -6.27
N ARG A 20 -4.01 12.78 -6.73
CA ARG A 20 -4.46 11.39 -6.63
C ARG A 20 -3.97 10.73 -5.35
N GLU A 21 -4.85 10.03 -4.66
CA GLU A 21 -4.54 9.27 -3.44
C GLU A 21 -5.24 7.90 -3.46
N ALA A 22 -4.46 6.83 -3.29
CA ALA A 22 -4.98 5.48 -3.09
C ALA A 22 -4.75 5.04 -1.63
N VAL A 23 -5.78 4.50 -1.01
CA VAL A 23 -5.76 4.07 0.40
C VAL A 23 -6.26 2.63 0.51
N ALA A 24 -5.52 1.79 1.26
CA ALA A 24 -5.97 0.48 1.68
C ALA A 24 -5.71 0.26 3.16
N ILE A 25 -6.66 -0.38 3.85
CA ILE A 25 -6.60 -0.65 5.28
C ILE A 25 -6.91 -2.12 5.49
N GLY A 26 -6.11 -2.79 6.31
CA GLY A 26 -6.30 -4.21 6.58
C GLY A 26 -5.31 -4.76 7.60
N PRO A 27 -5.53 -5.99 8.07
CA PRO A 27 -4.65 -6.61 9.05
C PRO A 27 -3.29 -6.96 8.42
N LEU A 28 -2.20 -6.70 9.16
CA LEU A 28 -0.84 -7.09 8.73
C LEU A 28 -0.65 -8.60 8.66
N SER A 29 -1.41 -9.36 9.45
CA SER A 29 -1.38 -10.83 9.43
C SER A 29 -1.90 -11.41 8.11
N ASP A 30 -2.67 -10.65 7.34
CA ASP A 30 -3.11 -10.99 6.00
C ASP A 30 -2.61 -9.96 4.97
N LEU A 31 -1.28 -9.85 4.92
CA LEU A 31 -0.58 -8.96 4.00
C LEU A 31 -0.97 -9.16 2.52
N PRO A 32 -1.15 -10.39 1.99
CA PRO A 32 -1.60 -10.59 0.61
C PRO A 32 -2.92 -9.89 0.30
N THR A 33 -3.93 -10.02 1.16
CA THR A 33 -5.23 -9.35 0.97
C THR A 33 -5.07 -7.84 1.03
N LEU A 34 -4.30 -7.32 2.00
CA LEU A 34 -4.04 -5.88 2.12
C LEU A 34 -3.35 -5.31 0.87
N LEU A 35 -2.35 -6.02 0.34
CA LEU A 35 -1.67 -5.62 -0.89
C LEU A 35 -2.60 -5.69 -2.11
N GLY A 36 -3.45 -6.71 -2.20
CA GLY A 36 -4.45 -6.82 -3.27
C GLY A 36 -5.43 -5.65 -3.27
N LEU A 37 -5.94 -5.27 -2.08
CA LEU A 37 -6.78 -4.07 -1.92
C LEU A 37 -6.02 -2.81 -2.35
N PHE A 38 -4.76 -2.67 -1.95
CA PHE A 38 -3.93 -1.52 -2.29
C PHE A 38 -3.71 -1.39 -3.80
N VAL A 39 -3.39 -2.48 -4.48
CA VAL A 39 -3.26 -2.54 -5.94
C VAL A 39 -4.58 -2.16 -6.63
N ALA A 40 -5.71 -2.71 -6.18
CA ALA A 40 -7.02 -2.41 -6.76
C ALA A 40 -7.38 -0.92 -6.61
N GLN A 41 -7.09 -0.33 -5.45
CA GLN A 41 -7.29 1.09 -5.19
C GLN A 41 -6.40 1.94 -6.09
N MET A 42 -5.11 1.61 -6.21
CA MET A 42 -4.20 2.32 -7.11
C MET A 42 -4.63 2.24 -8.58
N ALA A 43 -5.07 1.07 -9.05
CA ALA A 43 -5.58 0.92 -10.41
C ALA A 43 -6.82 1.79 -10.64
N ARG A 44 -7.74 1.86 -9.67
CA ARG A 44 -8.94 2.71 -9.76
C ARG A 44 -8.61 4.20 -9.86
N GLU A 45 -7.60 4.66 -9.12
CA GLU A 45 -7.13 6.05 -9.19
C GLU A 45 -6.25 6.35 -10.43
N GLY A 46 -6.07 5.36 -11.32
CA GLY A 46 -5.35 5.53 -12.58
C GLY A 46 -3.83 5.60 -12.45
N PHE A 47 -3.25 5.02 -11.39
CA PHE A 47 -1.81 4.83 -11.30
C PHE A 47 -1.35 3.81 -12.34
N THR A 48 -0.17 4.03 -12.94
CA THR A 48 0.36 3.12 -13.95
C THR A 48 0.84 1.80 -13.32
N PRO A 49 0.97 0.72 -14.11
CA PRO A 49 1.54 -0.53 -13.62
C PRO A 49 2.91 -0.36 -12.95
N ASP A 50 3.78 0.51 -13.47
CA ASP A 50 5.09 0.79 -12.89
C ASP A 50 4.99 1.46 -11.51
N GLU A 51 4.07 2.43 -11.36
CA GLU A 51 3.81 3.08 -10.07
C GLU A 51 3.28 2.09 -9.03
N ILE A 52 2.39 1.20 -9.45
CA ILE A 52 1.81 0.14 -8.61
C ILE A 52 2.92 -0.83 -8.16
N CYS A 53 3.72 -1.35 -9.08
CA CYS A 53 4.82 -2.27 -8.78
C CYS A 53 5.83 -1.64 -7.82
N GLN A 54 6.20 -0.37 -8.05
CA GLN A 54 7.11 0.37 -7.18
C GLN A 54 6.51 0.57 -5.78
N ALA A 55 5.24 0.95 -5.68
CA ALA A 55 4.57 1.14 -4.41
C ALA A 55 4.47 -0.16 -3.60
N VAL A 56 4.11 -1.28 -4.24
CA VAL A 56 4.06 -2.60 -3.59
C VAL A 56 5.43 -3.01 -3.08
N LYS A 57 6.50 -2.82 -3.88
CA LYS A 57 7.87 -3.09 -3.43
C LYS A 57 8.24 -2.26 -2.20
N GLU A 58 7.95 -0.96 -2.20
CA GLU A 58 8.21 -0.10 -1.05
C GLU A 58 7.40 -0.51 0.20
N VAL A 59 6.15 -0.97 0.04
CA VAL A 59 5.37 -1.52 1.16
C VAL A 59 6.06 -2.76 1.73
N LEU A 60 6.49 -3.69 0.87
CA LEU A 60 7.19 -4.90 1.29
C LEU A 60 8.53 -4.58 1.97
N GLU A 61 9.26 -3.56 1.54
CA GLU A 61 10.50 -3.13 2.20
C GLU A 61 10.25 -2.52 3.59
N LYS A 62 9.15 -1.77 3.75
CA LYS A 62 8.78 -1.13 5.02
C LYS A 62 8.13 -2.10 6.01
N VAL A 63 7.36 -3.07 5.54
CA VAL A 63 6.64 -4.05 6.37
C VAL A 63 7.45 -5.34 6.56
N GLY A 64 8.21 -5.75 5.55
CA GLY A 64 9.03 -6.97 5.54
C GLY A 64 10.39 -6.81 6.23
N LYS A 65 10.86 -5.58 6.48
CA LYS A 65 11.93 -5.32 7.45
C LYS A 65 11.35 -5.34 8.88
N LYS A 66 11.05 -6.53 9.39
CA LYS A 66 11.09 -6.75 10.85
C LYS A 66 12.49 -7.33 11.18
N PRO A 67 13.20 -6.83 12.21
CA PRO A 67 14.29 -7.59 12.82
C PRO A 67 13.78 -8.93 13.38
#